data_AF-A0A7C0X2R6-F1
#
_entry.id   AF-A0A7C0X2R6-F1
#
_cell.length_a   1.000
_cell.length_b   1.000
_cell.length_c   1.000
_cell.angle_alpha   90.00
_cell.angle_beta   90.00
_cell.angle_gamma   90.00
#
_symmetry.space_group_name_H-M   'P 1'
#
loop_
_entity.id
_entity.type
_entity.pdbx_description
1 polymer ?
#
loop_
_entity_poly.entity_id
_entity_poly.type
_entity_poly.pdbx_seq_one_letter_code
_entity_poly.pdbx_strand_id
1 'polypeptide(L)'
;MPRIRPFRGIRYNPERVKMENVICPPYDVITPEESDELHSKDPYNAIRLILGKQHPRDSKTNNRYTRARDLWIRWQKERILIKEPSPSIYYHEHSYTIGERAYTRSGIVVTVRLSEGGGKDIIPHE
;
A
#
# COMPACT_ATOMS: atom_id res chain seq x y z
N MET A 1 -25.47 -3.21 -12.17
CA MET A 1 -24.65 -3.46 -10.97
C MET A 1 -23.25 -3.86 -11.41
N PRO A 2 -22.19 -3.31 -10.78
CA PRO A 2 -20.81 -3.60 -11.15
C PRO A 2 -20.48 -5.07 -10.86
N ARG A 3 -19.81 -5.74 -11.80
CA ARG A 3 -19.31 -7.11 -11.60
C ARG A 3 -18.01 -7.06 -10.81
N ILE A 4 -18.01 -7.67 -9.63
CA ILE A 4 -16.86 -7.72 -8.73
C ILE A 4 -16.28 -9.13 -8.64
N ARG A 5 -14.96 -9.25 -8.42
CA ARG A 5 -14.30 -10.54 -8.13
C ARG A 5 -13.28 -10.41 -6.99
N PRO A 6 -13.25 -11.39 -6.06
CA PRO A 6 -12.21 -11.44 -5.04
C PRO A 6 -10.83 -11.68 -5.67
N PHE A 7 -9.77 -11.30 -4.95
CA PHE A 7 -8.39 -11.52 -5.39
C PHE A 7 -7.46 -11.88 -4.22
N ARG A 8 -6.32 -12.48 -4.55
CA ARG A 8 -5.28 -12.81 -3.56
C ARG A 8 -4.36 -11.60 -3.39
N GLY A 9 -4.69 -10.75 -2.44
CA GLY A 9 -3.94 -9.56 -2.07
C GLY A 9 -2.70 -9.90 -1.28
N ILE A 10 -1.82 -8.92 -1.18
CA ILE A 10 -0.60 -8.96 -0.36
C ILE A 10 -0.75 -7.87 0.68
N ARG A 11 -0.53 -8.21 1.95
CA ARG A 11 -0.62 -7.29 3.08
C ARG A 11 0.46 -7.56 4.11
N TYR A 12 0.66 -6.63 5.04
CA TYR A 12 1.49 -6.88 6.21
C TYR A 12 0.92 -8.01 7.07
N ASN A 13 1.82 -8.79 7.65
CA ASN A 13 1.50 -9.79 8.65
C ASN A 13 1.40 -9.13 10.05
N PRO A 14 0.21 -9.02 10.65
CA PRO A 14 0.03 -8.37 11.95
C PRO A 14 0.73 -9.10 13.10
N GLU A 15 1.11 -10.37 12.93
CA GLU A 15 1.89 -11.11 13.93
C GLU A 15 3.38 -10.70 13.95
N ARG A 16 3.85 -10.02 12.90
CA ARG A 16 5.27 -9.71 12.68
C ARG A 16 5.57 -8.21 12.79
N VAL A 17 4.58 -7.36 12.55
CA VAL A 17 4.74 -5.91 12.55
C VAL A 17 3.54 -5.22 13.20
N LYS A 18 3.79 -4.04 13.77
CA LYS A 18 2.74 -3.14 14.22
C LYS A 18 2.35 -2.20 13.08
N MET A 19 1.07 -2.16 12.72
CA MET A 19 0.61 -1.48 11.50
C MET A 19 0.98 0.01 11.49
N GLU A 20 0.85 0.67 12.64
CA GLU A 20 1.17 2.08 12.84
C GLU A 20 2.63 2.44 12.56
N ASN A 21 3.53 1.46 12.61
CA ASN A 21 4.96 1.65 12.38
C ASN A 21 5.37 1.42 10.92
N VAL A 22 4.58 0.66 10.16
CA VAL A 22 4.98 0.18 8.83
C VAL A 22 4.25 0.82 7.66
N ILE A 23 3.26 1.66 7.93
CA ILE A 23 2.57 2.47 6.92
C ILE A 23 3.20 3.86 6.78
N CYS A 24 2.96 4.50 5.65
CA CYS A 24 3.36 5.88 5.38
C CYS A 24 2.32 6.56 4.47
N PRO A 25 2.34 7.91 4.37
CA PRO A 25 1.54 8.63 3.39
C PRO A 25 1.90 8.25 1.93
N PRO A 26 1.10 8.68 0.94
CA PRO A 26 1.48 8.64 -0.48
C PRO A 26 2.79 9.37 -0.75
N TYR A 27 3.59 8.90 -1.70
CA TYR A 27 4.96 9.40 -1.92
C TYR A 27 5.03 10.85 -2.41
N ASP A 28 3.96 11.37 -3.01
CA ASP A 28 3.85 12.70 -3.61
C ASP A 28 3.61 13.82 -2.59
N VAL A 29 3.26 13.46 -1.35
CA VAL A 29 3.03 14.42 -0.26
C VAL A 29 4.10 14.38 0.83
N ILE A 30 5.12 13.53 0.69
CA ILE A 30 6.16 13.31 1.72
C ILE A 30 7.32 14.29 1.53
N THR A 31 7.66 15.05 2.58
CA THR A 31 8.84 15.91 2.58
C THR A 31 10.14 15.12 2.78
N PRO A 32 11.32 15.71 2.46
CA PRO A 32 12.60 15.06 2.74
C PRO A 32 12.80 14.69 4.22
N GLU A 33 12.38 15.56 5.14
CA GLU A 33 12.47 15.36 6.59
C GLU A 33 11.56 14.21 7.05
N GLU A 34 10.29 14.22 6.63
CA GLU A 34 9.34 13.14 6.90
C GLU A 34 9.84 11.81 6.32
N SER A 35 10.48 11.85 5.15
CA SER A 35 11.10 10.67 4.55
C SER A 35 12.18 10.09 5.46
N ASP A 36 13.07 10.91 6.03
CA ASP A 36 14.08 10.44 6.99
C ASP A 36 13.45 9.86 8.25
N GLU A 37 12.44 10.51 8.81
CA GLU A 37 11.71 10.02 9.98
C GLU A 37 11.07 8.65 9.71
N LEU A 38 10.32 8.51 8.60
CA LEU A 38 9.69 7.25 8.21
C LEU A 38 10.71 6.13 7.95
N HIS A 39 11.88 6.45 7.39
CA HIS A 39 12.95 5.47 7.22
C HIS A 39 13.56 5.04 8.55
N SER A 40 13.60 5.92 9.55
CA SER A 40 14.08 5.59 10.90
C SER A 40 13.05 4.87 11.76
N LYS A 41 11.75 5.04 11.48
CA LYS A 41 10.63 4.53 12.30
C LYS A 41 10.60 3.00 12.41
N ASP A 42 10.73 2.31 11.27
CA ASP A 42 10.70 0.84 11.23
C ASP A 42 11.47 0.29 10.01
N PRO A 43 12.23 -0.81 10.15
CA PRO A 43 12.92 -1.44 9.02
C PRO A 43 11.98 -1.97 7.93
N TYR A 44 10.70 -2.19 8.24
CA TYR A 44 9.66 -2.66 7.34
C TYR A 44 8.68 -1.56 6.93
N ASN A 45 9.00 -0.28 7.14
CA ASN A 45 8.13 0.81 6.72
C ASN A 45 8.00 0.88 5.18
N ALA A 46 6.75 1.02 4.70
CA ALA A 46 6.38 1.05 3.29
C ALA A 46 7.11 2.12 2.47
N ILE A 47 7.62 3.18 3.11
CA ILE A 47 8.47 4.20 2.48
C ILE A 47 9.62 3.60 1.69
N ARG A 48 10.18 2.47 2.14
CA ARG A 48 11.28 1.78 1.47
C ARG A 48 10.89 1.15 0.14
N LEU A 49 9.60 0.86 -0.04
CA LEU A 49 9.04 0.34 -1.28
C LEU A 49 8.56 1.46 -2.20
N ILE A 50 7.94 2.52 -1.65
CA ILE A 50 7.30 3.57 -2.47
C ILE A 50 8.19 4.78 -2.75
N LEU A 51 9.12 5.12 -1.85
CA LEU A 51 9.99 6.29 -1.95
C LEU A 51 11.34 6.02 -1.26
N GLY A 52 12.04 4.98 -1.73
CA GLY A 52 13.37 4.62 -1.20
C GLY A 52 14.41 5.73 -1.44
N LYS A 53 15.37 5.85 -0.51
CA LYS A 53 16.47 6.83 -0.59
C LYS A 53 17.27 6.68 -1.88
N GLN A 54 17.60 7.83 -2.48
CA GLN A 54 18.57 7.93 -3.57
C GLN A 54 19.96 8.13 -2.97
N HIS A 55 20.96 7.51 -3.59
CA HIS A 55 22.34 7.64 -3.17
C HIS A 55 23.22 8.16 -4.32
N PRO A 56 24.30 8.90 -4.03
CA PRO A 56 25.22 9.39 -5.08
C PRO A 56 25.82 8.30 -5.97
N ARG A 57 25.85 7.05 -5.47
CA ARG A 57 26.36 5.88 -6.20
C ARG A 57 25.26 5.10 -6.94
N ASP A 58 24.04 5.61 -6.98
CA ASP A 58 22.96 4.96 -7.72
C ASP A 58 23.28 4.94 -9.21
N SER A 59 22.92 3.83 -9.85
CA SER A 59 23.15 3.54 -11.26
C SER A 59 21.90 2.93 -11.90
N LYS A 60 21.96 2.68 -13.21
CA LYS A 60 20.84 2.04 -13.93
C LYS A 60 20.47 0.66 -13.37
N THR A 61 21.44 -0.09 -12.84
CA THR A 61 21.27 -1.47 -12.36
C THR A 61 21.28 -1.60 -10.83
N ASN A 62 21.62 -0.54 -10.11
CA ASN A 62 21.56 -0.47 -8.64
C ASN A 62 21.07 0.91 -8.21
N ASN A 63 19.79 1.03 -7.93
CA ASN A 63 19.10 2.25 -7.50
C ASN A 63 17.94 1.93 -6.55
N ARG A 64 17.21 2.97 -6.13
CA ARG A 64 16.07 2.84 -5.22
C ARG A 64 15.02 1.81 -5.66
N TYR A 65 14.76 1.67 -6.97
CA TYR A 65 13.77 0.73 -7.48
C TYR A 65 14.25 -0.71 -7.40
N THR A 66 15.53 -0.97 -7.72
CA THR A 66 16.11 -2.30 -7.55
C THR A 66 16.16 -2.72 -6.07
N ARG A 67 16.44 -1.76 -5.17
CA ARG A 67 16.35 -1.99 -3.72
C ARG A 67 14.93 -2.28 -3.26
N ALA A 68 13.93 -1.54 -3.76
CA ALA A 68 12.52 -1.79 -3.47
C ALA A 68 12.07 -3.18 -3.93
N ARG A 69 12.47 -3.62 -5.14
CA ARG A 69 12.25 -4.99 -5.65
C ARG A 69 12.83 -6.03 -4.69
N ASP A 70 14.09 -5.86 -4.28
CA ASP A 70 14.78 -6.83 -3.44
C ASP A 70 14.17 -6.91 -2.04
N LEU A 71 13.76 -5.76 -1.47
CA LEU A 71 13.00 -5.69 -0.22
C LEU A 71 11.64 -6.36 -0.36
N TRP A 72 10.89 -6.10 -1.44
CA TRP A 72 9.59 -6.74 -1.70
C TRP A 72 9.66 -8.26 -1.73
N ILE A 73 10.68 -8.82 -2.40
CA ILE A 73 10.92 -10.27 -2.43
C ILE A 73 11.30 -10.77 -1.05
N ARG A 74 12.22 -10.07 -0.37
CA ARG A 74 12.70 -10.46 0.97
C ARG A 74 11.57 -10.47 2.00
N TRP A 75 10.75 -9.42 2.05
CA TRP A 75 9.66 -9.28 3.01
C TRP A 75 8.59 -10.37 2.84
N GLN A 76 8.35 -10.84 1.61
CA GLN A 76 7.50 -12.00 1.38
C GLN A 76 8.13 -13.30 1.90
N LYS A 77 9.42 -13.52 1.63
CA LYS A 77 10.15 -14.70 2.12
C LYS A 77 10.19 -14.74 3.66
N GLU A 78 10.35 -13.58 4.29
CA GLU A 78 10.38 -13.41 5.76
C GLU A 78 8.99 -13.32 6.40
N ARG A 79 7.92 -13.46 5.60
CA ARG A 79 6.52 -13.36 6.00
C ARG A 79 6.15 -12.05 6.72
N ILE A 80 6.90 -10.98 6.43
CA ILE A 80 6.52 -9.60 6.78
C ILE A 80 5.35 -9.16 5.90
N LEU A 81 5.43 -9.48 4.61
CA LEU A 81 4.31 -9.43 3.69
C LEU A 81 3.79 -10.84 3.46
N ILE A 82 2.47 -11.01 3.53
CA ILE A 82 1.80 -12.29 3.30
C ILE A 82 0.78 -12.14 2.17
N LYS A 83 0.69 -13.19 1.35
CA LYS A 83 -0.32 -13.32 0.31
C LYS A 83 -1.48 -14.15 0.83
N GLU A 84 -2.71 -13.71 0.57
CA GLU A 84 -3.89 -14.46 1.00
C GLU A 84 -3.92 -15.88 0.38
N PRO A 85 -4.26 -16.92 1.17
CA PRO A 85 -4.27 -18.30 0.71
C PRO A 85 -5.40 -18.57 -0.31
N SER A 86 -6.50 -17.81 -0.21
CA SER A 86 -7.66 -17.84 -1.10
C SER A 86 -7.98 -16.44 -1.62
N PRO A 87 -8.66 -16.32 -2.78
CA PRO A 87 -9.20 -15.04 -3.20
C PRO A 87 -10.15 -14.47 -2.14
N SER A 88 -9.96 -13.20 -1.77
CA SER A 88 -10.73 -12.52 -0.72
C SER A 88 -11.22 -11.15 -1.18
N ILE A 89 -12.25 -10.64 -0.49
CA ILE A 89 -12.69 -9.23 -0.53
C ILE A 89 -12.21 -8.60 0.78
N TYR A 90 -11.61 -7.40 0.72
CA TYR A 90 -11.04 -6.75 1.91
C TYR A 90 -11.99 -5.67 2.39
N TYR A 91 -12.58 -5.87 3.56
CA TYR A 91 -13.37 -4.87 4.24
C TYR A 91 -12.46 -3.91 5.01
N HIS A 92 -12.77 -2.62 4.99
CA HIS A 92 -12.11 -1.64 5.85
C HIS A 92 -13.10 -0.61 6.35
N GLU A 93 -12.79 -0.02 7.50
CA GLU A 93 -13.52 1.09 8.09
C GLU A 93 -12.54 2.17 8.50
N HIS A 94 -12.90 3.42 8.22
CA HIS A 94 -12.21 4.58 8.72
C HIS A 94 -13.14 5.35 9.64
N SER A 95 -12.80 5.42 10.91
CA SER A 95 -13.49 6.25 11.90
C SER A 95 -12.76 7.57 12.09
N TYR A 96 -13.50 8.67 12.09
CA TYR A 96 -12.98 10.02 12.23
C TYR A 96 -14.02 10.96 12.85
N THR A 97 -13.58 12.12 13.33
CA THR A 97 -14.45 13.10 13.99
C THR A 97 -14.47 14.40 13.17
N ILE A 98 -15.65 14.99 13.00
CA ILE A 98 -15.82 16.35 12.48
C ILE A 98 -16.58 17.16 13.53
N GLY A 99 -15.91 18.17 14.11
CA GLY A 99 -16.42 18.87 15.30
C GLY A 99 -16.52 17.92 16.48
N GLU A 100 -17.71 17.84 17.10
CA GLU A 100 -17.99 16.90 18.19
C GLU A 100 -18.57 15.56 17.72
N ARG A 101 -18.81 15.40 16.41
CA ARG A 101 -19.50 14.23 15.87
C ARG A 101 -18.54 13.21 15.30
N ALA A 102 -18.68 11.97 15.75
CA ALA A 102 -17.98 10.81 15.19
C ALA A 102 -18.69 10.26 13.96
N TYR A 103 -17.90 9.85 12.97
CA TYR A 103 -18.33 9.23 11.71
C TYR A 103 -17.50 7.98 11.46
N THR A 104 -18.12 6.96 10.86
CA THR A 104 -17.42 5.79 10.33
C THR A 104 -17.75 5.64 8.86
N ARG A 105 -16.73 5.56 8.01
CA ARG A 105 -16.86 5.23 6.59
C ARG A 105 -16.37 3.82 6.35
N SER A 106 -17.27 2.96 5.90
CA SER A 106 -16.97 1.56 5.57
C SER A 106 -16.83 1.39 4.06
N GLY A 107 -15.96 0.48 3.63
CA GLY A 107 -15.72 0.20 2.23
C GLY A 107 -15.08 -1.17 2.00
N ILE A 108 -15.02 -1.57 0.73
CA ILE A 108 -14.34 -2.80 0.32
C ILE A 108 -13.30 -2.54 -0.76
N VAL A 109 -12.24 -3.34 -0.76
CA VAL A 109 -11.29 -3.44 -1.86
C VAL A 109 -11.55 -4.75 -2.60
N VAL A 110 -11.83 -4.64 -3.89
CA VAL A 110 -12.22 -5.75 -4.77
C VAL A 110 -11.85 -5.41 -6.21
N THR A 111 -11.67 -6.42 -7.06
CA THR A 111 -11.51 -6.16 -8.51
C THR A 111 -12.86 -5.93 -9.15
N VAL A 112 -12.93 -5.03 -10.13
CA VAL A 112 -14.14 -4.64 -10.83
C VAL A 112 -13.95 -4.79 -12.34
N ARG A 113 -15.02 -5.14 -13.07
CA ARG A 113 -14.99 -5.11 -14.54
C ARG A 113 -15.13 -3.67 -15.03
N LEU A 114 -14.17 -3.22 -15.85
CA LEU A 114 -14.25 -1.94 -16.57
C LEU A 114 -15.25 -2.04 -17.73
N SER A 115 -15.92 -0.93 -18.04
CA SER A 115 -16.78 -0.83 -19.23
C SER A 115 -15.97 -0.67 -20.50
N GLU A 116 -16.54 -1.16 -21.61
CA GLU A 116 -15.98 -1.01 -22.96
C GLU A 116 -16.42 0.33 -23.61
N GLY A 117 -17.17 1.19 -22.90
CA GLY A 117 -17.69 2.48 -23.42
C GLY A 117 -18.04 3.51 -22.32
N GLY A 118 -18.18 4.78 -22.73
CA GLY A 118 -18.33 5.97 -21.88
C GLY A 118 -19.73 6.23 -21.29
N GLY A 119 -20.39 5.19 -20.76
CA GLY A 119 -21.67 5.29 -20.05
C GLY A 119 -21.53 5.56 -18.55
N LYS A 120 -22.61 5.38 -17.77
CA LYS A 120 -22.66 5.47 -16.29
C LYS A 120 -21.91 4.32 -15.56
N ASP A 121 -20.95 3.70 -16.23
CA ASP A 121 -20.26 2.50 -15.76
C ASP A 121 -18.90 2.84 -15.14
N ILE A 122 -18.17 1.82 -14.67
CA ILE A 122 -16.80 1.96 -14.18
C ILE A 122 -15.87 2.15 -15.38
N ILE A 123 -15.49 3.41 -15.61
CA ILE A 123 -14.60 3.84 -16.68
C ILE A 123 -13.13 3.62 -16.25
N PRO A 124 -12.22 3.24 -17.17
CA PRO A 124 -10.79 3.19 -16.88
C PRO A 124 -10.27 4.55 -16.38
N HIS A 125 -9.38 4.52 -15.38
CA HIS A 125 -8.56 5.66 -14.97
C HIS A 125 -7.13 5.39 -15.42
N GLU A 126 -6.48 6.37 -16.05
CA GLU A 126 -5.06 6.31 -16.46
C GLU A 126 -4.11 6.35 -15.25
#